data_AF-A0A849Q1R1-F1
#
_entry.id   AF-A0A849Q1R1-F1
#
_cell.length_a   1.000
_cell.length_b   1.000
_cell.length_c   1.000
_cell.angle_alpha   90.00
_cell.angle_beta   90.00
_cell.angle_gamma   90.00
#
_symmetry.space_group_name_H-M   'P 1'
#
loop_
_entity.id
_entity.type
_entity.pdbx_description
1 polymer ?
#
loop_
_entity_poly.entity_id
_entity_poly.type
_entity_poly.pdbx_seq_one_letter_code
_entity_poly.pdbx_strand_id
1 'polypeptide(L)'
;MEWAVEELRKKGKTVHFVDLSNRPELDAIKSIGEAPEGVENAVIGLTKTEPADAMKGLFEKGVVNTWVHWKTDTPAVRELCADHQCYTGRCPMLYLGKDLSMHGVHRMVAKLIGQY
;
A
#
# COMPACT_ATOMS: atom_id res chain seq x y z
N MET A 1 1.16 7.10 5.25
CA MET A 1 1.91 5.92 4.77
C MET A 1 3.41 6.05 5.01
N GLU A 2 3.90 7.21 5.46
CA GLU A 2 5.30 7.48 5.83
C GLU A 2 5.97 6.39 6.67
N TRP A 3 5.32 5.91 7.75
CA TRP A 3 5.89 4.83 8.57
C TRP A 3 6.09 3.51 7.81
N ALA A 4 5.26 3.22 6.81
CA ALA A 4 5.45 2.05 5.94
C ALA A 4 6.75 2.17 5.15
N VAL A 5 7.01 3.37 4.63
CA VAL A 5 8.20 3.69 3.84
C VAL A 5 9.45 3.53 4.71
N GLU A 6 9.44 4.08 5.93
CA GLU A 6 10.55 3.95 6.86
C GLU A 6 10.86 2.49 7.23
N GLU A 7 9.85 1.69 7.57
CA GLU A 7 10.04 0.29 7.96
C GLU A 7 10.53 -0.58 6.80
N LEU A 8 10.07 -0.33 5.58
CA LEU A 8 10.57 -1.00 4.38
C LEU A 8 12.02 -0.61 4.08
N ARG A 9 12.36 0.68 4.17
CA ARG A 9 13.73 1.19 3.99
C ARG A 9 14.68 0.59 5.03
N LYS A 10 14.27 0.49 6.31
CA LYS A 10 15.05 -0.17 7.39
C LYS A 10 15.35 -1.65 7.10
N LYS A 11 14.51 -2.31 6.32
CA LYS A 11 14.71 -3.71 5.87
C LYS A 11 15.54 -3.82 4.59
N GLY A 12 16.16 -2.73 4.14
CA GLY A 12 16.98 -2.70 2.92
C GLY A 12 16.18 -2.79 1.63
N LYS A 13 14.89 -2.45 1.65
CA LYS A 13 14.07 -2.37 0.43
C LYS A 13 14.22 -0.99 -0.22
N THR A 14 14.31 -0.97 -1.55
CA THR A 14 14.12 0.25 -2.33
C THR A 14 12.64 0.61 -2.30
N VAL A 15 12.32 1.83 -1.86
CA VAL A 15 10.93 2.30 -1.73
C VAL A 15 10.76 3.59 -2.50
N HIS A 16 9.86 3.56 -3.48
CA HIS A 16 9.36 4.72 -4.19
C HIS A 16 8.03 5.13 -3.57
N PHE A 17 7.97 6.37 -3.07
CA PHE A 17 6.77 6.88 -2.44
C PHE A 17 5.99 7.75 -3.42
N VAL A 18 4.75 7.37 -3.70
CA VAL A 18 3.84 8.13 -4.56
C VAL A 18 2.78 8.79 -3.66
N ASP A 19 2.70 10.12 -3.70
CA ASP A 19 1.71 10.91 -2.99
C ASP A 19 0.82 11.64 -4.00
N LEU A 20 -0.41 11.15 -4.14
CA LEU A 20 -1.43 11.71 -5.03
C LEU A 20 -2.29 12.79 -4.35
N SER A 21 -1.90 13.27 -3.18
CA SER A 21 -2.62 14.34 -2.49
C SER A 21 -2.34 15.71 -3.11
N ASN A 22 -3.20 16.69 -2.82
CA ASN A 22 -3.01 18.08 -3.29
C ASN A 22 -1.77 18.77 -2.70
N ARG A 23 -1.10 18.16 -1.71
CA ARG A 23 0.08 18.69 -1.03
C ARG A 23 1.08 17.56 -0.80
N PRO A 24 1.70 17.05 -1.88
CA PRO A 24 2.64 15.94 -1.76
C PRO A 24 3.89 16.36 -0.98
N GLU A 25 4.53 15.40 -0.31
CA GLU A 25 5.87 15.59 0.25
C GLU A 25 6.89 15.98 -0.85
N LEU A 26 7.94 16.72 -0.47
CA LEU A 26 8.88 17.31 -1.44
C LEU A 26 9.65 16.26 -2.27
N ASP A 27 9.92 15.09 -1.70
CA ASP A 27 10.61 13.97 -2.35
C ASP A 27 9.66 12.88 -2.88
N ALA A 28 8.34 13.08 -2.76
CA ALA A 28 7.35 12.14 -3.27
C ALA A 28 7.16 12.26 -4.78
N ILE A 29 6.93 11.11 -5.41
CA ILE A 29 6.44 11.01 -6.79
C ILE A 29 4.98 11.49 -6.81
N LYS A 30 4.63 12.33 -7.77
CA LYS A 30 3.32 13.03 -7.77
C LYS A 30 2.27 12.39 -8.66
N SER A 31 2.67 11.42 -9.49
CA SER A 31 1.78 10.69 -10.38
C SER A 31 2.23 9.23 -10.54
N ILE A 32 1.30 8.34 -10.86
CA ILE A 32 1.61 6.93 -11.09
C ILE A 32 2.51 6.76 -12.33
N GLY A 33 2.36 7.62 -13.34
CA GLY A 33 3.17 7.59 -14.56
C GLY A 33 4.66 7.86 -14.33
N GLU A 34 4.99 8.63 -13.28
CA GLU A 34 6.38 8.91 -12.88
C GLU A 34 7.00 7.78 -12.03
N ALA A 35 6.23 6.76 -11.65
CA ALA A 35 6.78 5.61 -10.93
C ALA A 35 7.79 4.85 -11.81
N PRO A 36 8.93 4.40 -11.25
CA PRO A 36 9.93 3.66 -12.02
C PRO A 36 9.37 2.38 -12.66
N GLU A 37 9.93 2.02 -13.81
CA GLU A 37 9.70 0.72 -14.43
C GLU A 37 10.32 -0.41 -13.60
N GLY A 38 9.81 -1.63 -13.74
CA GLY A 38 10.36 -2.83 -13.07
C GLY A 38 10.03 -2.94 -11.58
N VAL A 39 9.10 -2.13 -11.08
CA VAL A 39 8.56 -2.29 -9.72
C VAL A 39 7.57 -3.45 -9.70
N GLU A 40 7.87 -4.50 -8.95
CA GLU A 40 7.01 -5.69 -8.87
C GLU A 40 5.91 -5.59 -7.80
N ASN A 41 6.10 -4.76 -6.78
CA ASN A 41 5.27 -4.73 -5.58
C ASN A 41 4.76 -3.32 -5.28
N ALA A 42 3.46 -3.18 -5.00
CA ALA A 42 2.85 -1.93 -4.56
C ALA A 42 2.09 -2.10 -3.24
N VAL A 43 2.05 -1.03 -2.44
CA VAL A 43 1.22 -0.92 -1.24
C VAL A 43 0.26 0.26 -1.41
N ILE A 44 -1.03 -0.02 -1.38
CA ILE A 44 -2.10 0.94 -1.68
C ILE A 44 -2.75 1.40 -0.38
N GLY A 45 -2.76 2.73 -0.19
CA GLY A 45 -3.35 3.40 0.97
C GLY A 45 -4.03 4.72 0.59
N LEU A 46 -4.62 4.79 -0.61
CA LEU A 46 -5.29 5.98 -1.14
C LEU A 46 -6.70 6.09 -0.57
N THR A 47 -7.04 7.23 0.05
CA THR A 47 -8.36 7.46 0.64
C THR A 47 -9.12 8.64 0.02
N LYS A 48 -8.44 9.48 -0.76
CA LYS A 48 -9.00 10.70 -1.36
C LYS A 48 -9.41 10.53 -2.82
N THR A 49 -8.88 9.48 -3.46
CA THR A 49 -9.14 9.09 -4.84
C THR A 49 -9.52 7.62 -4.87
N GLU A 50 -10.19 7.17 -5.93
CA GLU A 50 -10.51 5.76 -6.12
C GLU A 50 -9.21 4.95 -6.28
N PRO A 51 -8.91 4.00 -5.37
CA PRO A 51 -7.66 3.24 -5.43
C PRO A 51 -7.54 2.38 -6.70
N ALA A 52 -8.67 1.91 -7.24
CA ALA A 52 -8.70 1.09 -8.46
C ALA A 52 -8.07 1.82 -9.66
N ASP A 53 -8.24 3.14 -9.77
CA ASP A 53 -7.68 3.91 -10.88
C ASP A 53 -6.15 3.97 -10.82
N ALA A 54 -5.59 4.12 -9.62
CA ALA A 54 -4.14 4.05 -9.42
C ALA A 54 -3.61 2.63 -9.68
N MET A 55 -4.35 1.59 -9.27
CA MET A 55 -3.97 0.19 -9.47
C MET A 55 -3.89 -0.17 -10.95
N LYS A 56 -4.83 0.30 -11.80
CA LYS A 56 -4.76 0.10 -13.26
C LYS A 56 -3.45 0.62 -13.85
N GLY A 57 -3.08 1.86 -13.51
CA GLY A 57 -1.82 2.45 -13.97
C GLY A 57 -0.58 1.70 -13.46
N LEU A 58 -0.64 1.12 -12.26
CA LEU A 58 0.44 0.29 -11.74
C LEU A 58 0.54 -1.05 -12.48
N PHE A 59 -0.59 -1.68 -12.82
CA PHE A 59 -0.61 -2.92 -13.59
C PHE A 59 -0.10 -2.71 -15.02
N GLU A 60 -0.43 -1.60 -15.67
CA GLU A 60 0.13 -1.21 -16.97
C GLU A 60 1.65 -1.05 -16.93
N LYS A 61 2.21 -0.67 -15.77
CA LYS A 61 3.66 -0.58 -15.51
C LYS A 61 4.30 -1.89 -15.06
N GLY A 62 3.55 -2.99 -15.05
CA GLY A 62 4.06 -4.33 -14.73
C GLY A 62 4.15 -4.66 -13.24
N VAL A 63 3.49 -3.89 -12.36
CA VAL A 63 3.34 -4.29 -10.96
C VAL A 63 2.51 -5.57 -10.89
N VAL A 64 3.02 -6.59 -10.23
CA VAL A 64 2.37 -7.91 -10.14
C VAL A 64 1.72 -8.17 -8.78
N ASN A 65 2.28 -7.62 -7.69
CA ASN A 65 1.83 -7.86 -6.33
C ASN A 65 1.30 -6.57 -5.69
N THR A 66 0.00 -6.50 -5.38
CA THR A 66 -0.61 -5.31 -4.80
C THR A 66 -1.18 -5.55 -3.41
N TRP A 67 -0.64 -4.88 -2.40
CA TRP A 67 -1.13 -4.94 -1.02
C TRP A 67 -2.10 -3.79 -0.76
N VAL A 68 -3.37 -4.08 -0.51
CA VAL A 68 -4.39 -3.05 -0.31
C VAL A 68 -4.71 -2.92 1.17
N HIS A 69 -4.57 -1.71 1.70
CA HIS A 69 -5.00 -1.40 3.05
C HIS A 69 -6.52 -1.59 3.18
N TRP A 70 -6.97 -2.31 4.21
CA TRP A 70 -8.40 -2.62 4.45
C TRP A 70 -9.36 -1.41 4.34
N LYS A 71 -8.96 -0.20 4.74
CA LYS A 71 -9.79 1.01 4.60
C LYS A 71 -9.95 1.50 3.15
N THR A 72 -9.22 0.93 2.20
CA THR A 72 -9.19 1.29 0.78
C THR A 72 -9.58 0.11 -0.11
N ASP A 73 -10.18 -0.93 0.46
CA ASP A 73 -10.73 -2.10 -0.23
C ASP A 73 -12.16 -1.79 -0.72
N THR A 74 -12.25 -1.10 -1.86
CA THR A 74 -13.51 -0.73 -2.52
C THR A 74 -14.04 -1.86 -3.42
N PRO A 75 -15.32 -1.83 -3.83
CA PRO A 75 -15.83 -2.79 -4.83
C PRO A 75 -15.02 -2.81 -6.14
N ALA A 76 -14.58 -1.64 -6.62
CA ALA A 76 -13.76 -1.53 -7.83
C ALA A 76 -12.36 -2.14 -7.65
N VAL A 77 -11.77 -2.01 -6.47
CA VAL A 77 -10.53 -2.73 -6.13
C VAL A 77 -10.75 -4.24 -6.16
N ARG A 78 -11.85 -4.74 -5.59
CA ARG A 78 -12.16 -6.18 -5.56
C ARG A 78 -12.36 -6.76 -6.95
N GLU A 79 -13.00 -6.01 -7.83
CA GLU A 79 -13.16 -6.38 -9.24
C GLU A 79 -11.80 -6.54 -9.92
N LEU A 80 -10.90 -5.55 -9.78
CA LEU A 80 -9.52 -5.68 -10.29
C LEU A 80 -8.78 -6.87 -9.69
N CYS A 81 -8.98 -7.12 -8.40
CA CYS A 81 -8.32 -8.22 -7.70
C CYS A 81 -8.88 -9.61 -8.05
N ALA A 82 -9.93 -9.71 -8.87
CA ALA A 82 -10.37 -10.98 -9.43
C ALA A 82 -9.38 -11.50 -10.49
N ASP A 83 -8.76 -10.59 -11.25
CA ASP A 83 -7.86 -10.90 -12.36
C ASP A 83 -6.38 -10.62 -12.03
N HIS A 84 -6.11 -9.96 -10.90
CA HIS A 84 -4.77 -9.56 -10.47
C HIS A 84 -4.43 -10.05 -9.06
N GLN A 85 -3.14 -10.29 -8.79
CA GLN A 85 -2.69 -10.76 -7.48
C GLN A 85 -2.71 -9.62 -6.45
N CYS A 86 -3.77 -9.62 -5.64
CA CYS A 86 -3.95 -8.67 -4.55
C CYS A 86 -3.93 -9.34 -3.17
N TYR A 87 -3.41 -8.60 -2.19
CA TYR A 87 -3.49 -8.94 -0.78
C TYR A 87 -4.37 -7.91 -0.08
N THR A 88 -5.64 -8.27 0.17
CA THR A 88 -6.67 -7.37 0.72
C THR A 88 -7.11 -7.79 2.13
N GLY A 89 -8.07 -7.06 2.72
CA GLY A 89 -8.71 -7.42 3.99
C GLY A 89 -7.89 -7.16 5.26
N ARG A 90 -6.64 -6.71 5.14
CA ARG A 90 -5.73 -6.47 6.28
C ARG A 90 -4.94 -5.18 6.10
N CYS A 91 -4.31 -4.69 7.17
CA CYS A 91 -3.36 -3.58 7.08
C CYS A 91 -1.97 -4.13 6.71
N PRO A 92 -1.36 -3.72 5.57
CA PRO A 92 -0.04 -4.20 5.14
C PRO A 92 1.07 -3.97 6.19
N MET A 93 0.91 -2.95 7.02
CA MET A 93 1.82 -2.63 8.13
C MET A 93 1.95 -3.77 9.17
N LEU A 94 0.94 -4.64 9.29
CA LEU A 94 0.97 -5.76 10.22
C LEU A 94 2.06 -6.79 9.89
N TYR A 95 2.55 -6.80 8.64
CA TYR A 95 3.60 -7.70 8.17
C TYR A 95 5.00 -7.08 8.21
N LEU A 96 5.11 -5.77 8.51
CA LEU A 96 6.38 -5.05 8.51
C LEU A 96 7.03 -4.97 9.90
N GLY A 97 6.26 -4.89 10.99
CA GLY A 97 6.82 -4.83 12.35
C GLY A 97 7.27 -6.20 12.87
N LYS A 98 8.49 -6.30 13.42
CA LYS A 98 8.94 -7.48 14.18
C LYS A 98 8.66 -7.38 15.68
N ASP A 99 8.88 -6.24 16.34
CA ASP A 99 8.78 -6.18 17.80
C ASP A 99 8.29 -4.80 18.28
N LEU A 100 7.37 -4.79 19.24
CA LEU A 100 6.97 -3.74 20.21
C LEU A 100 7.04 -2.24 19.84
N SER A 101 7.10 -1.83 18.57
CA SER A 101 6.78 -0.46 18.18
C SER A 101 5.26 -0.23 18.34
N MET A 102 4.75 1.00 18.19
CA MET A 102 3.30 1.29 18.24
C MET A 102 2.43 0.36 17.35
N HIS A 103 3.03 -0.40 16.43
CA HIS A 103 2.42 -1.45 15.63
C HIS A 103 2.17 -2.79 16.36
N GLY A 104 2.88 -3.10 17.44
CA GLY A 104 2.55 -4.23 18.33
C GLY A 104 1.19 -4.03 19.01
N VAL A 105 0.88 -2.79 19.40
CA VAL A 105 -0.40 -2.42 20.02
C VAL A 105 -1.55 -2.46 19.02
N HIS A 106 -1.36 -1.97 17.78
CA HIS A 106 -2.37 -2.12 16.72
C HIS A 106 -2.57 -3.58 16.31
N ARG A 107 -1.52 -4.41 16.25
CA ARG A 107 -1.66 -5.86 16.02
C ARG A 107 -2.46 -6.54 17.14
N MET A 108 -2.33 -6.05 18.37
CA MET A 108 -3.08 -6.54 19.53
C MET A 108 -4.55 -6.11 19.49
N VAL A 109 -4.85 -4.86 19.13
CA VAL A 109 -6.23 -4.38 18.93
C VAL A 109 -6.90 -5.03 17.71
N ALA A 110 -6.20 -5.20 16.58
CA ALA A 110 -6.69 -5.89 15.39
C ALA A 110 -7.01 -7.37 15.64
N LYS A 111 -6.20 -8.07 16.47
CA LYS A 111 -6.50 -9.42 16.97
C LYS A 111 -7.75 -9.47 17.85
N LEU A 112 -8.02 -8.42 18.64
CA LEU A 112 -9.19 -8.36 19.54
C LEU A 112 -10.50 -8.05 18.81
N ILE A 113 -10.47 -7.36 17.67
CA ILE A 113 -11.66 -7.00 16.86
C ILE A 113 -11.96 -7.96 15.71
N GLY A 114 -11.28 -9.11 15.64
CA GLY A 114 -11.55 -10.17 14.64
C GLY A 114 -11.15 -9.83 13.20
N GLN A 115 -10.44 -8.73 12.97
CA GLN A 115 -9.93 -8.32 11.66
C GLN A 115 -8.51 -8.86 11.45
N TYR A 116 -8.35 -10.18 11.62
CA TYR A 116 -7.08 -10.85 11.44
C TYR A 116 -6.86 -11.36 10.03
#